data_AF-A0A522WAH4-F1
#
_entry.id   AF-A0A522WAH4-F1
#
_cell.length_a   1.000
_cell.length_b   1.000
_cell.length_c   1.000
_cell.angle_alpha   90.00
_cell.angle_beta   90.00
_cell.angle_gamma   90.00
#
_symmetry.space_group_name_H-M   'P 1'
#
loop_
_entity.id
_entity.type
_entity.pdbx_description
1 polymer ?
#
loop_
_entity_poly.entity_id
_entity_poly.type
_entity_poly.pdbx_seq_one_letter_code
_entity_poly.pdbx_strand_id
1 'polypeptide(L)'
;MAGNRSHSSIAKQLSDCDKADLNKKLATPGVTYDDIVGWLGGKGYRVSRSAVGRYGKDFLSRLSRLKEVETKAKAIVSEVGDALSMEEAASKLYTQKVLEYLLEMDDLSGQKFGSLMMAFSKLQSSSVQRERLKADFKQKAEQAIKNIKGKAAKGGLSSETIKMIEETVLGIVR
;
A
#
# COMPACT_ATOMS: atom_id res chain seq x y z
N MET A 1 34.70 17.56 1.03
CA MET A 1 34.28 16.45 0.15
C MET A 1 33.86 15.25 1.00
N ALA A 2 32.58 14.88 1.01
CA ALA A 2 32.09 13.72 1.77
C ALA A 2 31.39 12.76 0.81
N GLY A 3 32.17 11.88 0.18
CA GLY A 3 31.69 10.90 -0.79
C GLY A 3 30.92 9.76 -0.12
N ASN A 4 29.66 9.65 -0.52
CA ASN A 4 28.83 8.45 -0.65
C ASN A 4 29.03 7.30 0.37
N ARG A 5 28.31 7.38 1.50
CA ARG A 5 28.30 6.36 2.56
C ARG A 5 27.46 5.13 2.15
N SER A 6 28.14 3.98 2.13
CA SER A 6 27.62 2.61 2.31
C SER A 6 26.46 2.14 1.41
N HIS A 7 26.77 1.76 0.18
CA HIS A 7 26.09 0.59 -0.40
C HIS A 7 26.68 -0.65 0.29
N SER A 8 25.95 -1.30 1.20
CA SER A 8 26.42 -2.55 1.82
C SER A 8 26.78 -3.56 0.70
N SER A 9 27.89 -4.28 0.82
CA SER A 9 28.37 -5.19 -0.25
C SER A 9 27.30 -6.19 -0.67
N ILE A 10 26.42 -6.56 0.25
CA ILE A 10 25.27 -7.46 0.06
C ILE A 10 24.31 -6.93 -1.02
N ALA A 11 24.04 -5.62 -1.06
CA ALA A 11 23.11 -5.05 -2.03
C ALA A 11 23.60 -5.15 -3.49
N LYS A 12 24.92 -5.25 -3.68
CA LYS A 12 25.56 -5.38 -5.00
C LYS A 12 25.89 -6.82 -5.37
N GLN A 13 26.05 -7.70 -4.38
CA GLN A 13 26.53 -9.07 -4.57
C GLN A 13 25.40 -10.09 -4.78
N LEU A 14 24.20 -9.84 -4.23
CA LEU A 14 23.10 -10.80 -4.28
C LEU A 14 22.21 -10.56 -5.51
N SER A 15 21.65 -11.65 -6.05
CA SER A 15 20.51 -11.60 -6.98
C SER A 15 19.27 -11.01 -6.29
N ASP A 16 18.29 -10.51 -7.05
CA ASP A 16 17.08 -9.95 -6.46
C ASP A 16 16.22 -11.02 -5.76
N CYS A 17 16.23 -12.25 -6.27
CA CYS A 17 15.61 -13.40 -5.61
C CYS A 17 16.27 -13.69 -4.26
N ASP A 18 17.61 -13.70 -4.19
CA ASP A 18 18.33 -13.94 -2.94
C ASP A 18 18.19 -12.79 -1.94
N LYS A 19 18.05 -11.55 -2.40
CA LYS A 19 17.72 -10.40 -1.53
C LYS A 19 16.33 -10.56 -0.91
N ALA A 20 15.35 -11.04 -1.67
CA ALA A 20 14.01 -11.28 -1.16
C ALA A 20 14.02 -12.37 -0.08
N ASP A 21 14.72 -13.47 -0.32
CA ASP A 21 14.91 -14.54 0.67
C ASP A 21 15.65 -14.06 1.92
N LEU A 22 16.71 -13.25 1.75
CA LEU A 22 17.45 -12.63 2.84
C LEU A 22 16.52 -11.76 3.70
N ASN A 23 15.71 -10.90 3.07
CA ASN A 23 14.73 -10.05 3.76
C ASN A 23 13.71 -10.88 4.54
N LYS A 24 13.21 -11.97 3.95
CA LYS A 24 12.30 -12.90 4.61
C LYS A 24 12.94 -13.53 5.84
N LYS A 25 14.19 -14.00 5.72
CA LYS A 25 14.95 -14.58 6.84
C LYS A 25 15.20 -13.56 7.95
N LEU A 26 15.59 -12.33 7.61
CA LEU A 26 15.80 -11.25 8.56
C LEU A 26 14.53 -10.88 9.33
N ALA A 27 13.35 -10.99 8.71
CA ALA A 27 12.07 -10.73 9.35
C ALA A 27 11.52 -11.93 10.14
N THR A 28 12.15 -13.12 10.05
CA THR A 28 11.69 -14.34 10.70
C THR A 28 12.18 -14.40 12.15
N PRO A 29 11.29 -14.50 13.15
CA PRO A 29 11.69 -14.66 14.55
C PRO A 29 12.59 -15.88 14.75
N GLY A 30 13.63 -15.73 15.57
CA GLY A 30 14.55 -16.83 15.90
C GLY A 30 15.68 -17.08 14.89
N VAL A 31 15.66 -16.46 13.71
CA VAL A 31 16.78 -16.54 12.76
C VAL A 31 17.91 -15.59 13.18
N THR A 32 19.11 -16.12 13.34
CA THR A 32 20.30 -15.33 13.71
C THR A 32 21.07 -14.85 12.48
N TYR A 33 21.94 -13.84 12.66
CA TYR A 33 22.84 -13.42 11.58
C TYR A 33 23.83 -14.50 11.17
N ASP A 34 24.18 -15.40 12.08
CA ASP A 34 25.10 -16.50 11.81
C ASP A 34 24.43 -17.57 10.93
N ASP A 35 23.14 -17.85 11.15
CA ASP A 35 22.33 -18.70 10.27
C ASP A 35 22.24 -18.13 8.84
N ILE A 36 22.07 -16.81 8.73
CA ILE A 36 21.98 -16.12 7.44
C ILE A 36 23.31 -16.15 6.70
N VAL A 37 24.43 -15.98 7.40
CA VAL A 37 25.77 -16.10 6.81
C VAL A 37 26.00 -17.52 6.32
N GLY A 38 25.66 -18.54 7.10
CA GLY A 38 25.76 -19.94 6.68
C GLY A 38 24.92 -20.25 5.45
N TRP A 39 23.68 -19.77 5.40
CA TRP A 39 22.80 -19.92 4.25
C TRP A 39 23.33 -19.22 2.99
N LEU A 40 23.82 -17.98 3.11
CA LEU A 40 24.44 -17.27 1.99
C LEU A 40 25.73 -17.95 1.51
N GLY A 41 26.52 -18.49 2.44
CA GLY A 41 27.70 -19.30 2.15
C GLY A 41 27.36 -20.57 1.37
N GLY A 42 26.29 -21.27 1.74
CA GLY A 42 25.78 -22.44 1.00
C GLY A 42 25.30 -22.12 -0.42
N LYS A 43 24.94 -20.86 -0.69
CA LYS A 43 24.63 -20.35 -2.03
C LYS A 43 25.86 -19.81 -2.81
N GLY A 44 27.06 -19.91 -2.25
CA GLY A 44 28.31 -19.46 -2.87
C GLY A 44 28.67 -17.99 -2.59
N TYR A 45 27.91 -17.29 -1.75
CA TYR A 45 28.20 -15.90 -1.40
C TYR A 45 29.19 -15.81 -0.23
N ARG A 46 30.24 -14.99 -0.40
CA ARG A 46 31.17 -14.65 0.69
C ARG A 46 30.75 -13.34 1.35
N VAL A 47 29.93 -13.44 2.39
CA VAL A 47 29.48 -12.29 3.20
C VAL A 47 29.89 -12.47 4.65
N SER A 48 30.28 -11.38 5.31
CA SER A 48 30.58 -11.40 6.74
C SER A 48 29.34 -11.15 7.58
N ARG A 49 29.35 -11.63 8.82
CA ARG A 49 28.32 -11.35 9.83
C ARG A 49 28.04 -9.85 9.98
N SER A 50 29.08 -9.03 10.02
CA SER A 50 28.95 -7.57 10.12
C SER A 50 28.33 -6.93 8.87
N ALA A 51 28.51 -7.51 7.68
CA ALA A 51 27.81 -7.08 6.48
C ALA A 51 26.31 -7.37 6.58
N VAL A 52 25.95 -8.58 7.01
CA VAL A 52 24.55 -9.00 7.23
C VAL A 52 23.89 -8.14 8.30
N GLY A 53 24.57 -7.89 9.43
CA GLY A 53 24.02 -7.07 10.51
C GLY A 53 23.77 -5.61 10.10
N ARG A 54 24.64 -5.01 9.29
CA ARG A 54 24.42 -3.64 8.76
C ARG A 54 23.23 -3.60 7.81
N TYR A 55 23.16 -4.55 6.88
CA TYR A 55 22.03 -4.67 5.96
C TYR A 55 20.72 -4.91 6.72
N GLY A 56 20.73 -5.88 7.64
CA GLY A 56 19.59 -6.25 8.47
C GLY A 56 19.08 -5.09 9.32
N LYS A 57 19.97 -4.33 9.97
CA LYS A 57 19.58 -3.14 10.74
C LYS A 57 18.84 -2.11 9.89
N ASP A 58 19.35 -1.81 8.70
CA ASP A 58 18.72 -0.85 7.79
C ASP A 58 17.37 -1.38 7.25
N PHE A 59 17.34 -2.64 6.80
CA PHE A 59 16.12 -3.30 6.35
C PHE A 59 15.03 -3.35 7.43
N LEU A 60 15.36 -3.82 8.64
CA LEU A 60 14.42 -3.94 9.75
C LEU A 60 13.90 -2.57 10.22
N SER A 61 14.74 -1.53 10.20
CA SER A 61 14.32 -0.16 10.48
C SER A 61 13.27 0.33 9.47
N ARG A 62 13.50 0.10 8.17
CA ARG A 62 12.53 0.43 7.11
C ARG A 62 11.24 -0.38 7.25
N LEU A 63 11.35 -1.67 7.56
CA LEU A 63 10.20 -2.55 7.79
C LEU A 63 9.37 -2.10 9.00
N SER A 64 10.03 -1.67 10.09
CA SER A 64 9.34 -1.12 11.26
C SER A 64 8.54 0.13 10.92
N ARG A 65 9.16 1.08 10.21
CA ARG A 65 8.47 2.30 9.73
C ARG A 65 7.28 1.96 8.85
N LEU A 66 7.41 0.97 7.97
CA LEU A 66 6.31 0.54 7.12
C LEU A 66 5.16 -0.06 7.95
N LYS A 67 5.46 -0.88 8.96
CA LYS A 67 4.45 -1.44 9.87
C LYS A 67 3.74 -0.34 10.68
N GLU A 68 4.45 0.71 11.09
CA GLU A 68 3.85 1.86 11.76
C GLU A 68 2.88 2.62 10.83
N VAL A 69 3.28 2.84 9.58
CA VAL A 69 2.42 3.45 8.55
C VAL A 69 1.20 2.56 8.29
N GLU A 70 1.40 1.25 8.15
CA GLU A 70 0.33 0.26 7.97
C GLU A 70 -0.66 0.28 9.15
N THR A 71 -0.16 0.37 10.37
CA THR A 71 -0.99 0.43 11.59
C THR A 71 -1.81 1.72 11.63
N LYS A 72 -1.19 2.86 11.28
CA LYS A 72 -1.90 4.15 11.17
C LYS A 72 -2.93 4.13 10.06
N ALA A 73 -2.62 3.50 8.92
CA ALA A 73 -3.54 3.33 7.81
C ALA A 73 -4.73 2.48 8.25
N LYS A 74 -4.48 1.34 8.91
CA LYS A 74 -5.50 0.48 9.49
C LYS A 74 -6.41 1.20 10.49
N ALA A 75 -5.88 2.12 11.31
CA ALA A 75 -6.69 2.94 12.21
C ALA A 75 -7.63 3.88 11.45
N ILE A 76 -7.18 4.47 10.33
CA ILE A 76 -8.03 5.28 9.44
C ILE A 76 -9.06 4.41 8.72
N VAL A 77 -8.67 3.20 8.30
CA VAL A 77 -9.52 2.22 7.60
C VAL A 77 -10.60 1.64 8.51
N SER A 78 -10.30 1.39 9.79
CA SER A 78 -11.27 0.79 10.72
C SER A 78 -12.51 1.63 10.93
N GLU A 79 -12.48 2.91 10.53
CA GLU A 79 -13.66 3.78 10.47
C GLU A 79 -14.49 3.62 9.17
N VAL A 80 -13.93 3.02 8.12
CA VAL A 80 -14.47 3.01 6.73
C VAL A 80 -14.83 1.61 6.22
N GLY A 81 -14.20 0.53 6.71
CA GLY A 81 -14.76 -0.83 6.68
C GLY A 81 -14.51 -1.76 5.47
N ASP A 82 -13.79 -1.36 4.40
CA ASP A 82 -13.62 -2.23 3.20
C ASP A 82 -12.17 -2.35 2.67
N ALA A 83 -11.79 -3.37 1.89
CA ALA A 83 -10.40 -3.61 1.46
C ALA A 83 -9.80 -2.51 0.55
N LEU A 84 -10.64 -1.85 -0.25
CA LEU A 84 -10.27 -0.67 -1.05
C LEU A 84 -9.80 0.52 -0.19
N SER A 85 -10.02 0.42 1.12
CA SER A 85 -9.65 1.45 2.09
C SER A 85 -8.14 1.53 2.36
N MET A 86 -7.34 0.50 2.09
CA MET A 86 -5.93 0.51 2.48
C MET A 86 -5.10 1.41 1.57
N GLU A 87 -5.27 1.30 0.25
CA GLU A 87 -4.70 2.23 -0.72
C GLU A 87 -5.24 3.66 -0.50
N GLU A 88 -6.50 3.79 -0.11
CA GLU A 88 -7.12 5.07 0.22
C GLU A 88 -6.54 5.68 1.50
N ALA A 89 -6.34 4.87 2.53
CA ALA A 89 -5.72 5.30 3.78
C ALA A 89 -4.25 5.64 3.58
N ALA A 90 -3.51 4.87 2.76
CA ALA A 90 -2.17 5.23 2.35
C ALA A 90 -2.15 6.57 1.60
N SER A 91 -3.10 6.79 0.69
CA SER A 91 -3.26 8.07 -0.04
C SER A 91 -3.57 9.24 0.91
N LYS A 92 -4.43 9.02 1.91
CA LYS A 92 -4.77 10.01 2.96
C LYS A 92 -3.56 10.32 3.85
N LEU A 93 -2.84 9.30 4.30
CA LEU A 93 -1.61 9.47 5.09
C LEU A 93 -0.52 10.21 4.30
N TYR A 94 -0.36 9.89 3.01
CA TYR A 94 0.59 10.59 2.16
C TYR A 94 0.18 12.06 1.97
N THR A 95 -1.10 12.32 1.73
CA THR A 95 -1.66 13.68 1.67
C THR A 95 -1.39 14.45 2.96
N GLN A 96 -1.64 13.84 4.12
CA GLN A 96 -1.34 14.44 5.42
C GLN A 96 0.15 14.77 5.55
N LYS A 97 1.05 13.85 5.17
CA LYS A 97 2.50 14.09 5.25
C LYS A 97 2.98 15.18 4.30
N VAL A 98 2.39 15.29 3.11
CA VAL A 98 2.65 16.40 2.19
C VAL A 98 2.20 17.72 2.83
N LEU A 99 1.00 17.77 3.41
CA LEU A 99 0.49 18.98 4.07
C LEU A 99 1.34 19.38 5.28
N GLU A 100 1.73 18.44 6.14
CA GLU A 100 2.64 18.69 7.26
C GLU A 100 3.96 19.28 6.77
N TYR A 101 4.55 18.70 5.72
CA TYR A 101 5.77 19.22 5.12
C TYR A 101 5.58 20.63 4.55
N LEU A 102 4.45 20.93 3.91
CA LEU A 102 4.14 22.27 3.41
C LEU A 102 4.02 23.32 4.53
N LEU A 103 3.49 22.93 5.70
CA LEU A 103 3.35 23.81 6.86
C LEU A 103 4.70 24.08 7.55
N GLU A 104 5.64 23.15 7.46
CA GLU A 104 6.99 23.27 8.02
C GLU A 104 7.99 24.00 7.09
N MET A 105 7.60 24.26 5.82
CA MET A 105 8.47 24.95 4.86
C MET A 105 8.33 26.47 4.97
N ASP A 106 9.47 27.15 5.19
CA ASP A 106 9.56 28.61 5.18
C ASP A 106 9.53 29.21 3.76
N ASP A 107 9.95 28.44 2.74
CA ASP A 107 9.96 28.85 1.33
C ASP A 107 9.33 27.77 0.43
N LEU A 108 8.29 28.16 -0.30
CA LEU A 108 7.53 27.31 -1.21
C LEU A 108 8.07 27.41 -2.64
N SER A 109 9.40 27.37 -2.78
CA SER A 109 10.08 27.52 -4.06
C SER A 109 11.10 26.40 -4.32
N GLY A 110 11.47 26.22 -5.59
CA GLY A 110 12.52 25.28 -6.00
C GLY A 110 12.05 23.92 -6.52
N GLN A 111 12.99 23.20 -7.13
CA GLN A 111 12.72 21.98 -7.91
C GLN A 111 12.14 20.83 -7.06
N LYS A 112 12.57 20.70 -5.79
CA LYS A 112 12.06 19.67 -4.88
C LYS A 112 10.60 19.92 -4.50
N PHE A 113 10.25 21.17 -4.22
CA PHE A 113 8.88 21.60 -3.97
C PHE A 113 7.99 21.34 -5.20
N GLY A 114 8.43 21.77 -6.39
CA GLY A 114 7.71 21.51 -7.64
C GLY A 114 7.48 20.01 -7.89
N SER A 115 8.49 19.18 -7.63
CA SER A 115 8.37 17.72 -7.76
C SER A 115 7.39 17.11 -6.77
N LEU A 116 7.39 17.58 -5.52
CA LEU A 116 6.44 17.16 -4.49
C LEU A 116 5.01 17.54 -4.87
N MET A 117 4.79 18.77 -5.33
CA MET A 117 3.47 19.25 -5.77
C MET A 117 2.95 18.50 -6.98
N MET A 118 3.81 18.16 -7.95
CA MET A 118 3.41 17.31 -9.08
C MET A 118 2.99 15.91 -8.63
N ALA A 119 3.76 15.29 -7.71
CA ALA A 119 3.41 13.99 -7.15
C ALA A 119 2.08 14.04 -6.39
N PHE A 120 1.85 15.11 -5.62
CA PHE A 120 0.60 15.36 -4.90
C PHE A 120 -0.59 15.54 -5.85
N SER A 121 -0.46 16.37 -6.89
CA SER A 121 -1.51 16.56 -7.90
C SER A 121 -1.87 15.27 -8.62
N LYS A 122 -0.89 14.40 -8.91
CA LYS A 122 -1.13 13.09 -9.51
C LYS A 122 -1.91 12.18 -8.57
N LEU A 123 -1.55 12.16 -7.29
CA LEU A 123 -2.28 11.39 -6.27
C LEU A 123 -3.74 11.85 -6.11
N GLN A 124 -3.97 13.18 -6.09
CA GLN A 124 -5.31 13.76 -6.04
C GLN A 124 -6.13 13.37 -7.28
N SER A 125 -5.52 13.48 -8.47
CA SER A 125 -6.17 13.07 -9.73
C SER A 125 -6.56 11.59 -9.73
N SER A 126 -5.67 10.70 -9.25
CA SER A 126 -5.98 9.28 -9.10
C SER A 126 -7.11 9.03 -8.10
N SER A 127 -7.17 9.80 -7.01
CA SER A 127 -8.25 9.69 -6.04
C SER A 127 -9.59 10.12 -6.61
N VAL A 128 -9.64 11.23 -7.36
CA VAL A 128 -10.85 11.67 -8.07
C VAL A 128 -11.30 10.63 -9.10
N GLN A 129 -10.38 10.04 -9.86
CA GLN A 129 -10.72 8.99 -10.83
C GLN A 129 -11.32 7.76 -10.15
N ARG A 130 -10.75 7.34 -9.01
CA ARG A 130 -11.29 6.21 -8.23
C ARG A 130 -12.69 6.50 -7.71
N GLU A 131 -12.93 7.69 -7.18
CA GLU A 131 -14.27 8.09 -6.71
C GLU A 131 -15.29 8.16 -7.86
N ARG A 132 -14.88 8.64 -9.05
CA ARG A 132 -15.73 8.60 -10.25
C ARG A 132 -16.08 7.17 -10.63
N LEU A 133 -15.11 6.26 -10.65
CA LEU A 133 -15.37 4.86 -10.96
C LEU A 133 -16.35 4.24 -9.95
N LYS A 134 -16.18 4.50 -8.65
CA LYS A 134 -17.15 4.05 -7.63
C LYS A 134 -18.55 4.58 -7.90
N ALA A 135 -18.68 5.88 -8.18
CA ALA A 135 -19.96 6.50 -8.49
C ALA A 135 -20.60 5.88 -9.74
N ASP A 136 -19.82 5.64 -10.79
CA ASP A 136 -20.28 5.01 -12.03
C ASP A 136 -20.75 3.57 -11.79
N PHE A 137 -19.99 2.79 -11.01
CA PHE A 137 -20.38 1.42 -10.62
C PHE A 137 -21.68 1.42 -9.81
N LYS A 138 -21.80 2.34 -8.84
CA LYS A 138 -23.02 2.50 -8.03
C LYS A 138 -24.23 2.86 -8.89
N GLN A 139 -24.08 3.83 -9.80
CA GLN A 139 -25.14 4.23 -10.71
C GLN A 139 -25.57 3.08 -11.63
N LYS A 140 -24.61 2.31 -12.17
CA LYS A 140 -24.91 1.14 -13.00
C LYS A 140 -25.65 0.06 -12.22
N ALA A 141 -25.29 -0.18 -10.97
CA ALA A 141 -25.96 -1.14 -10.11
C ALA A 141 -27.39 -0.70 -9.75
N GLU A 142 -27.59 0.57 -9.41
CA GLU A 142 -28.93 1.15 -9.19
C GLU A 142 -29.80 1.04 -10.44
N GLN A 143 -29.23 1.29 -11.63
CA GLN A 143 -29.95 1.15 -12.90
C GLN A 143 -30.28 -0.32 -13.20
N ALA A 144 -29.38 -1.26 -12.89
CA ALA A 144 -29.63 -2.69 -13.03
C ALA A 144 -30.78 -3.13 -12.12
N ILE A 145 -30.77 -2.71 -10.85
CA ILE A 145 -31.85 -2.94 -9.88
C ILE A 145 -33.18 -2.39 -10.40
N LYS A 146 -33.20 -1.15 -10.91
CA LYS A 146 -34.41 -0.52 -11.47
C LYS A 146 -34.97 -1.32 -12.65
N ASN A 147 -34.09 -1.80 -13.53
CA ASN A 147 -34.47 -2.63 -14.67
C ASN A 147 -35.05 -3.99 -14.23
N ILE A 148 -34.45 -4.61 -13.20
CA ILE A 148 -34.94 -5.87 -12.62
C ILE A 148 -36.33 -5.66 -12.02
N LYS A 149 -36.56 -4.60 -11.23
CA LYS A 149 -37.88 -4.25 -10.68
C LYS A 149 -38.93 -4.07 -11.77
N GLY A 150 -38.59 -3.35 -12.85
CA GLY A 150 -39.50 -3.13 -13.98
C GLY A 150 -39.90 -4.41 -14.71
N LYS A 151 -38.99 -5.40 -14.82
CA LYS A 151 -39.28 -6.72 -15.40
C LYS A 151 -40.02 -7.63 -14.43
N ALA A 152 -39.63 -7.61 -13.15
CA ALA A 152 -40.22 -8.41 -12.07
C ALA A 152 -41.71 -8.09 -11.84
N ALA A 153 -42.07 -6.81 -11.89
CA ALA A 153 -43.46 -6.35 -11.82
C ALA A 153 -44.35 -6.90 -12.96
N LYS A 154 -43.75 -7.23 -14.12
CA LYS A 154 -44.45 -7.84 -15.26
C LYS A 154 -44.46 -9.37 -15.22
N GLY A 155 -43.55 -9.98 -14.45
CA GLY A 155 -43.32 -11.44 -14.42
C GLY A 155 -43.84 -12.16 -13.17
N GLY A 156 -44.46 -11.47 -12.21
CA GLY A 156 -45.08 -12.08 -11.04
C GLY A 156 -44.11 -12.48 -9.91
N LEU A 157 -42.90 -11.90 -9.86
CA LEU A 157 -41.94 -12.17 -8.79
C LEU A 157 -42.39 -11.54 -7.46
N SER A 158 -42.16 -12.24 -6.34
CA SER A 158 -42.51 -11.75 -5.00
C SER A 158 -41.63 -10.58 -4.56
N SER A 159 -42.19 -9.72 -3.70
CA SER A 159 -41.50 -8.60 -3.06
C SER A 159 -40.23 -9.02 -2.32
N GLU A 160 -40.24 -10.19 -1.68
CA GLU A 160 -39.12 -10.77 -0.95
C GLU A 160 -37.96 -11.09 -1.90
N THR A 161 -38.25 -11.68 -3.06
CA THR A 161 -37.22 -12.04 -4.06
C THR A 161 -36.56 -10.79 -4.64
N ILE A 162 -37.36 -9.73 -4.87
CA ILE A 162 -36.85 -8.45 -5.36
C ILE A 162 -35.88 -7.83 -4.33
N LYS A 163 -36.26 -7.81 -3.04
CA LYS A 163 -35.38 -7.29 -1.98
C LYS A 163 -34.07 -8.06 -1.87
N MET A 164 -34.11 -9.39 -1.96
CA MET A 164 -32.89 -10.22 -1.90
C MET A 164 -31.92 -9.90 -3.06
N ILE A 165 -32.46 -9.66 -4.27
CA ILE A 165 -31.65 -9.26 -5.42
C ILE A 165 -31.04 -7.87 -5.20
N GLU A 166 -31.79 -6.92 -4.63
CA GLU A 166 -31.26 -5.59 -4.29
C GLU A 166 -30.11 -5.67 -3.30
N GLU A 167 -30.28 -6.40 -2.21
CA GLU A 167 -29.25 -6.58 -1.19
C GLU A 167 -28.00 -7.25 -1.76
N THR A 168 -28.17 -8.24 -2.63
CA THR A 168 -27.05 -8.93 -3.30
C THR A 168 -26.30 -7.98 -4.23
N VAL A 169 -27.00 -7.22 -5.08
CA VAL A 169 -26.37 -6.31 -6.04
C VAL A 169 -25.71 -5.13 -5.33
N LEU A 170 -26.34 -4.57 -4.30
CA LEU A 170 -25.75 -3.48 -3.50
C LEU A 170 -24.56 -3.96 -2.67
N GLY A 171 -24.55 -5.23 -2.25
CA GLY A 171 -23.40 -5.85 -1.58
C GLY A 171 -22.15 -5.97 -2.45
N ILE A 172 -22.29 -5.97 -3.78
CA ILE A 172 -21.16 -6.03 -4.73
C ILE A 172 -20.50 -4.65 -4.92
N VAL A 173 -21.21 -3.57 -4.58
CA VAL A 173 -20.79 -2.18 -4.88
C VAL A 173 -20.50 -1.37 -3.61
N ARG A 174 -20.49 -2.05 -2.46
CA ARG A 174 -20.01 -1.46 -1.21
C ARG A 174 -18.50 -1.27 -1.21
#